data_AF-A0A2V7ZHM8-F1
#
_entry.id   AF-A0A2V7ZHM8-F1
#
_cell.length_a   1.000
_cell.length_b   1.000
_cell.length_c   1.000
_cell.angle_alpha   90.00
_cell.angle_beta   90.00
_cell.angle_gamma   90.00
#
_symmetry.space_group_name_H-M   'P 1'
#
loop_
_entity.id
_entity.type
_entity.pdbx_description
1 polymer ?
#
loop_
_entity_poly.entity_id
_entity_poly.type
_entity_poly.pdbx_seq_one_letter_code
_entity_poly.pdbx_strand_id
1 'polypeptide(L)'
;RTDRDGQYAFNLRSDDGSTLELDGHIVVDAGGVAFPTTRAATIAMIRGLHQIRLRFVQTDGAYEFYAYWTPPGEAELAAFPTEQLFVQQQPAVIVFLTRHVSLLWALCWFALALVIAARIAKSAREIASTGRRRFARRLTLALASTIVALLVAEGIVRLAHYVREDRRPLEVQLRGARAQAPLSMQSLRLGEIVQPSRYAGIVYELKPNVRGRFMGQPLLINSQGLRDYEYTRRKEPGTFRIVGVGDSSLFGWGVPIEDSGLKVLERRLNEEFRARKFEVVNFAVPGYNTAMESETFVQRCLEYAPDLVLLNFNTNDYDVPEFMRRPNELATLRRSYLFDLAYSVYEGVMAVKREPLGVFDFRYRTIAQRQAARLDEDPALPDEYRYMVGANGVVRALERLAAAARERAIPFVVFDVKAYPGLDPKYVRDELRDGQRELLERESRRLGFYFLNTYPYFMNYLKQHPDASSRPVFAVSAVDGHPNTLAHSINAQALFDYLVANQLLPSDKPSKDDH
;
A
#
# COMPACT_ATOMS: atom_id res chain seq x y z
N ARG A 1 -1.27 -17.87 -20.34
CA ARG A 1 -0.69 -19.15 -19.86
C ARG A 1 -0.37 -19.99 -21.09
N THR A 2 0.85 -20.48 -21.22
CA THR A 2 1.24 -21.48 -22.22
C THR A 2 1.03 -22.88 -21.63
N ASP A 3 0.49 -23.80 -22.41
CA ASP A 3 0.18 -25.18 -22.00
C ASP A 3 1.33 -26.16 -22.32
N ARG A 4 2.21 -25.78 -23.26
CA ARG A 4 3.33 -26.59 -23.75
C ARG A 4 4.59 -25.77 -23.98
N ASP A 5 5.74 -26.43 -23.88
CA ASP A 5 7.04 -25.89 -24.26
C ASP A 5 7.14 -25.82 -25.79
N GLY A 6 7.79 -24.80 -26.36
CA GLY A 6 8.07 -24.74 -27.79
C GLY A 6 8.29 -23.33 -28.34
N GLN A 7 8.32 -23.23 -29.68
CA GLN A 7 8.46 -21.95 -30.40
C GLN A 7 7.09 -21.31 -30.61
N TYR A 8 6.90 -20.11 -30.05
CA TYR A 8 5.70 -19.30 -30.23
C TYR A 8 6.02 -18.16 -31.19
N ALA A 9 5.16 -17.94 -32.19
CA ALA A 9 5.26 -16.79 -33.07
C ALA A 9 4.32 -15.68 -32.59
N PHE A 10 4.79 -14.43 -32.64
CA PHE A 10 4.05 -13.24 -32.27
C PHE A 10 4.06 -12.25 -33.43
N ASN A 11 2.90 -11.65 -33.72
CA ASN A 11 2.72 -10.70 -34.81
C ASN A 11 2.03 -9.43 -34.30
N LEU A 12 2.59 -8.27 -34.62
CA LEU A 12 1.95 -6.97 -34.42
C LEU A 12 1.70 -6.31 -35.77
N ARG A 13 0.50 -5.77 -35.94
CA ARG A 13 0.13 -4.92 -37.07
C ARG A 13 -0.34 -3.56 -36.54
N SER A 14 0.33 -2.49 -36.96
CA SER A 14 -0.01 -1.13 -36.52
C SER A 14 0.25 -0.07 -37.58
N ASP A 15 -0.57 0.98 -37.58
CA ASP A 15 -0.41 2.22 -38.37
C ASP A 15 0.52 3.26 -37.72
N ASP A 16 0.71 3.19 -36.42
CA ASP A 16 1.72 3.95 -35.70
C ASP A 16 2.61 3.03 -34.85
N GLY A 17 3.47 3.60 -34.01
CA GLY A 17 4.45 2.84 -33.22
C GLY A 17 3.81 1.85 -32.25
N SER A 18 4.20 0.58 -32.34
CA SER A 18 3.80 -0.46 -31.39
C SER A 18 4.93 -1.37 -30.95
N THR A 19 4.82 -1.92 -29.73
CA THR A 19 5.77 -2.93 -29.21
C THR A 19 5.07 -4.04 -28.45
N LEU A 20 5.62 -5.25 -28.53
CA LEU A 20 5.24 -6.42 -27.73
C LEU A 20 6.40 -6.78 -26.82
N GLU A 21 6.16 -6.72 -25.52
CA GLU A 21 7.08 -7.21 -24.49
C GLU A 21 6.55 -8.55 -23.94
N LEU A 22 7.43 -9.53 -23.82
CA LEU A 22 7.20 -10.81 -23.14
C LEU A 22 8.14 -10.91 -21.94
N ASP A 23 7.59 -11.12 -20.75
CA ASP A 23 8.30 -11.22 -19.47
C ASP A 23 9.21 -10.02 -19.13
N GLY A 24 9.09 -8.91 -19.87
CA GLY A 24 9.90 -7.70 -19.71
C GLY A 24 10.95 -7.48 -20.79
N HIS A 25 11.04 -8.38 -21.78
CA HIS A 25 11.91 -8.25 -22.93
C HIS A 25 11.06 -7.87 -24.15
N ILE A 26 11.51 -6.89 -24.94
CA ILE A 26 10.86 -6.54 -26.20
C ILE A 26 11.12 -7.69 -27.18
N VAL A 27 10.04 -8.30 -27.67
CA VAL A 27 10.07 -9.42 -28.61
C VAL A 27 9.69 -8.95 -30.01
N VAL A 28 8.77 -8.00 -30.12
CA VAL A 28 8.45 -7.32 -31.39
C VAL A 28 8.54 -5.82 -31.17
N ASP A 29 9.33 -5.15 -31.99
CA ASP A 29 9.38 -3.68 -32.09
C ASP A 29 8.91 -3.27 -33.48
N ALA A 30 7.72 -2.67 -33.53
CA ALA A 30 7.10 -2.11 -34.72
C ALA A 30 7.01 -0.59 -34.59
N GLY A 31 8.13 0.06 -34.23
CA GLY A 31 8.26 1.51 -34.18
C GLY A 31 8.24 2.20 -35.55
N GLY A 32 7.80 3.47 -35.57
CA GLY A 32 7.71 4.35 -36.74
C GLY A 32 6.36 5.08 -36.85
N VAL A 33 6.30 6.13 -37.68
CA VAL A 33 5.07 6.83 -38.10
C VAL A 33 4.94 6.62 -39.61
N ALA A 34 4.18 5.63 -40.07
CA ALA A 34 4.02 5.29 -41.50
C ALA A 34 2.82 4.33 -41.71
N PHE A 35 2.45 4.05 -42.97
CA PHE A 35 1.38 3.10 -43.34
C PHE A 35 1.36 1.79 -42.53
N PRO A 36 0.19 1.12 -42.33
CA PRO A 36 0.07 -0.08 -41.51
C PRO A 36 1.13 -1.14 -41.85
N THR A 37 2.05 -1.39 -40.92
CA THR A 37 3.09 -2.42 -41.08
C THR A 37 2.84 -3.60 -40.17
N THR A 38 3.22 -4.80 -40.62
CA THR A 38 3.19 -6.02 -39.80
C THR A 38 4.61 -6.46 -39.47
N ARG A 39 4.89 -6.72 -38.19
CA ARG A 39 6.17 -7.23 -37.68
C ARG A 39 5.94 -8.51 -36.91
N ALA A 40 6.84 -9.47 -37.11
CA ALA A 40 6.75 -10.80 -36.52
C ALA A 40 8.05 -11.15 -35.78
N ALA A 41 7.94 -11.92 -34.71
CA ALA A 41 9.07 -12.58 -34.06
C ALA A 41 8.67 -13.96 -33.56
N THR A 42 9.63 -14.88 -33.51
CA THR A 42 9.44 -16.22 -32.93
C THR A 42 10.37 -16.39 -31.74
N ILE A 43 9.85 -16.88 -30.63
CA ILE A 43 10.60 -17.05 -29.39
C ILE A 43 10.28 -18.39 -28.74
N ALA A 44 11.32 -19.03 -28.18
CA ALA A 44 11.16 -20.24 -27.40
C ALA A 44 10.59 -19.91 -26.02
N MET A 45 9.53 -20.61 -25.62
CA MET A 45 8.89 -20.46 -24.32
C MET A 45 8.68 -21.82 -23.66
N ILE A 46 8.69 -21.83 -22.33
CA ILE A 46 8.30 -22.99 -21.53
C ILE A 46 6.80 -22.92 -21.19
N ARG A 47 6.22 -24.02 -20.74
CA ARG A 47 4.87 -24.07 -20.19
C ARG A 47 4.82 -23.23 -18.91
N GLY A 48 3.81 -22.37 -18.78
CA GLY A 48 3.69 -21.53 -17.60
C GLY A 48 2.90 -20.24 -17.80
N LEU A 49 2.98 -19.37 -16.81
CA LEU A 49 2.44 -18.02 -16.89
C LEU A 49 3.53 -17.10 -17.42
N HIS A 50 3.18 -16.35 -18.46
CA HIS A 50 4.04 -15.36 -19.09
C HIS A 50 3.32 -14.02 -19.08
N GLN A 51 4.07 -12.98 -18.74
CA GLN A 51 3.58 -11.62 -18.78
C GLN A 51 3.70 -11.08 -20.21
N ILE A 52 2.62 -10.50 -20.72
CA ILE A 52 2.58 -9.88 -22.04
C ILE A 52 2.19 -8.42 -21.88
N ARG A 53 2.96 -7.51 -22.49
CA ARG A 53 2.62 -6.08 -22.55
C ARG A 53 2.65 -5.62 -24.00
N LEU A 54 1.52 -5.10 -24.43
CA LEU A 54 1.36 -4.43 -25.71
C LEU A 54 1.39 -2.92 -25.48
N ARG A 55 2.24 -2.20 -26.23
CA ARG A 55 2.22 -0.74 -26.26
C ARG A 55 1.88 -0.27 -27.65
N PHE A 56 1.03 0.74 -27.72
CA PHE A 56 0.61 1.38 -28.95
C PHE A 56 0.54 2.89 -28.72
N VAL A 57 1.03 3.66 -29.69
CA VAL A 57 0.98 5.12 -29.69
C VAL A 57 0.24 5.55 -30.93
N GLN A 58 -0.83 6.34 -30.79
CA GLN A 58 -1.49 6.98 -31.94
C GLN A 58 -1.05 8.43 -32.05
N THR A 59 -0.63 8.83 -33.25
CA THR A 59 -0.28 10.22 -33.56
C THR A 59 -1.54 11.00 -33.93
N ASP A 60 -2.22 10.66 -35.03
CA ASP A 60 -3.42 11.36 -35.54
C ASP A 60 -4.33 10.42 -36.36
N GLY A 61 -5.56 10.83 -36.69
CA GLY A 61 -6.48 10.04 -37.52
C GLY A 61 -7.14 8.83 -36.84
N ALA A 62 -7.73 7.94 -37.64
CA ALA A 62 -8.23 6.65 -37.19
C ALA A 62 -7.06 5.71 -36.89
N TYR A 63 -7.19 4.85 -35.89
CA TYR A 63 -6.12 3.96 -35.44
C TYR A 63 -6.29 2.53 -35.98
N GLU A 64 -5.18 1.84 -36.22
CA GLU A 64 -5.15 0.41 -36.57
C GLU A 64 -4.14 -0.30 -35.66
N PHE A 65 -4.60 -1.17 -34.77
CA PHE A 65 -3.71 -1.98 -33.92
C PHE A 65 -4.24 -3.40 -33.74
N TYR A 66 -3.49 -4.39 -34.19
CA TYR A 66 -3.79 -5.81 -34.02
C TYR A 66 -2.57 -6.57 -33.50
N ALA A 67 -2.82 -7.46 -32.55
CA ALA A 67 -1.80 -8.37 -32.02
C ALA A 67 -2.29 -9.82 -32.17
N TYR A 68 -1.41 -10.67 -32.70
CA TYR A 68 -1.66 -12.09 -32.92
C TYR A 68 -0.53 -12.94 -32.37
N TRP A 69 -0.84 -14.21 -32.12
CA TRP A 69 0.13 -15.22 -31.71
C TRP A 69 -0.20 -16.59 -32.32
N THR A 70 0.81 -17.45 -32.42
CA THR A 70 0.66 -18.82 -32.91
C THR A 70 1.41 -19.77 -31.97
N PRO A 71 0.70 -20.70 -31.30
CA PRO A 71 1.32 -21.72 -30.45
C PRO A 71 2.17 -22.73 -31.23
N PRO A 72 3.08 -23.48 -30.55
CA PRO A 72 3.91 -24.49 -31.17
C PRO A 72 3.07 -25.59 -31.83
N GLY A 73 3.32 -25.82 -33.12
CA GLY A 73 2.65 -26.85 -33.92
C GLY A 73 1.31 -26.42 -34.52
N GLU A 74 0.87 -25.18 -34.30
CA GLU A 74 -0.30 -24.61 -34.95
C GLU A 74 0.12 -23.77 -36.17
N ALA A 75 -0.73 -23.73 -37.19
CA ALA A 75 -0.48 -22.99 -38.43
C ALA A 75 -1.28 -21.67 -38.53
N GLU A 76 -2.33 -21.51 -37.72
CA GLU A 76 -3.21 -20.34 -37.77
C GLU A 76 -2.78 -19.25 -36.79
N LEU A 77 -3.02 -18.00 -37.20
CA LEU A 77 -2.82 -16.83 -36.35
C LEU A 77 -4.04 -16.65 -35.45
N ALA A 78 -3.86 -16.78 -34.14
CA ALA A 78 -4.89 -16.48 -33.17
C ALA A 78 -4.76 -15.03 -32.69
N ALA A 79 -5.90 -14.34 -32.49
CA ALA A 79 -5.88 -13.06 -31.81
C ALA A 79 -5.48 -13.25 -30.34
N PHE A 80 -4.85 -12.23 -29.75
CA PHE A 80 -4.62 -12.23 -28.31
C PHE A 80 -5.95 -12.24 -27.54
N PRO A 81 -6.08 -13.05 -26.48
CA PRO A 81 -7.29 -13.09 -25.65
C PRO A 81 -7.42 -11.77 -24.88
N THR A 82 -8.22 -10.84 -25.42
CA THR A 82 -8.38 -9.49 -24.88
C THR A 82 -8.93 -9.46 -23.45
N GLU A 83 -9.71 -10.46 -23.08
CA GLU A 83 -10.26 -10.67 -21.74
C GLU A 83 -9.19 -10.96 -20.67
N GLN A 84 -7.98 -11.32 -21.08
CA GLN A 84 -6.82 -11.50 -20.19
C GLN A 84 -5.91 -10.26 -20.15
N LEU A 85 -6.25 -9.20 -20.90
CA LEU A 85 -5.46 -7.98 -21.01
C LEU A 85 -6.14 -6.81 -20.29
N PHE A 86 -5.35 -6.07 -19.52
CA PHE A 86 -5.79 -4.83 -18.89
C PHE A 86 -5.43 -3.64 -19.76
N VAL A 87 -6.44 -2.87 -20.18
CA VAL A 87 -6.22 -1.67 -20.99
C VAL A 87 -5.91 -0.48 -20.09
N GLN A 88 -4.69 0.04 -20.18
CA GLN A 88 -4.31 1.31 -19.54
C GLN A 88 -4.43 2.45 -20.56
N GLN A 89 -5.59 3.09 -20.64
CA GLN A 89 -5.76 4.30 -21.44
C GLN A 89 -5.19 5.52 -20.69
N GLN A 90 -4.52 6.40 -21.42
CA GLN A 90 -4.24 7.73 -20.88
C GLN A 90 -5.57 8.48 -20.69
N PRO A 91 -5.78 9.20 -19.57
CA PRO A 91 -7.00 9.96 -19.36
C PRO A 91 -7.31 10.87 -20.56
N ALA A 92 -8.57 10.89 -21.00
CA ALA A 92 -8.99 11.70 -22.16
C ALA A 92 -8.57 13.17 -22.03
N VAL A 93 -8.55 13.70 -20.80
CA VAL A 93 -8.07 15.06 -20.52
C VAL A 93 -6.59 15.25 -20.82
N ILE A 94 -5.76 14.23 -20.58
CA ILE A 94 -4.31 14.28 -20.86
C ILE A 94 -4.10 14.21 -22.36
N VAL A 95 -4.79 13.30 -23.05
CA VAL A 95 -4.74 13.21 -24.53
C VAL A 95 -5.23 14.52 -25.17
N PHE A 96 -6.30 15.12 -24.64
CA PHE A 96 -6.82 16.41 -25.08
C PHE A 96 -5.82 17.54 -24.81
N LEU A 97 -5.28 17.62 -23.59
CA LEU A 97 -4.30 18.63 -23.21
C LEU A 97 -3.05 18.50 -24.07
N THR A 98 -2.45 17.32 -24.22
CA THR A 98 -1.24 17.12 -25.04
C THR A 98 -1.48 17.43 -26.51
N ARG A 99 -2.62 17.04 -27.09
CA ARG A 99 -3.00 17.38 -28.47
C ARG A 99 -3.25 18.87 -28.68
N HIS A 100 -3.66 19.59 -27.64
CA HIS A 100 -4.03 21.00 -27.73
C HIS A 100 -3.15 21.94 -26.88
N VAL A 101 -1.99 21.49 -26.37
CA VAL A 101 -1.11 22.30 -25.50
C VAL A 101 -0.77 23.61 -26.19
N SER A 102 -0.42 23.57 -27.47
CA SER A 102 -0.07 24.77 -28.25
C SER A 102 -1.26 25.72 -28.42
N LEU A 103 -2.47 25.18 -28.58
CA LEU A 103 -3.70 25.95 -28.75
C LEU A 103 -4.17 26.57 -27.42
N LEU A 104 -4.08 25.82 -26.32
CA LEU A 104 -4.37 26.31 -24.97
C LEU A 104 -3.35 27.36 -24.53
N TRP A 105 -2.07 27.18 -24.87
CA TRP A 105 -1.03 28.17 -24.63
C TRP A 105 -1.29 29.46 -25.42
N ALA A 106 -1.69 29.35 -26.69
CA ALA A 106 -2.10 30.50 -27.50
C ALA A 106 -3.35 31.22 -26.91
N LEU A 107 -4.33 30.47 -26.42
CA LEU A 107 -5.51 31.02 -25.75
C LEU A 107 -5.16 31.75 -24.45
N CYS A 108 -4.20 31.25 -23.67
CA CYS A 108 -3.69 31.92 -22.47
C CYS A 108 -3.00 33.25 -22.81
N TRP A 109 -2.16 33.28 -23.85
CA TRP A 109 -1.56 34.54 -24.33
C TRP A 109 -2.59 35.52 -24.88
N PHE A 110 -3.61 35.02 -25.57
CA PHE A 110 -4.71 35.84 -26.05
C PHE A 110 -5.54 36.42 -24.90
N ALA A 111 -5.85 35.63 -23.87
CA ALA A 111 -6.54 36.10 -22.68
C ALA A 111 -5.70 37.13 -21.89
N LEU A 112 -4.38 36.91 -21.77
CA LEU A 112 -3.47 37.88 -21.16
C LEU A 112 -3.42 39.18 -21.97
N ALA A 113 -3.36 39.09 -23.29
CA ALA A 113 -3.41 40.24 -24.18
C ALA A 113 -4.74 41.01 -24.04
N LEU A 114 -5.87 40.31 -23.90
CA LEU A 114 -7.18 40.93 -23.64
C LEU A 114 -7.23 41.62 -22.28
N VAL A 115 -6.63 41.04 -21.23
CA VAL A 115 -6.54 41.66 -19.90
C VAL A 115 -5.67 42.91 -19.93
N ILE A 116 -4.53 42.87 -20.62
CA ILE A 116 -3.63 44.01 -20.81
C ILE A 116 -4.34 45.10 -21.63
N ALA A 117 -4.97 44.74 -22.75
CA ALA A 117 -5.74 45.66 -23.59
C ALA A 117 -6.92 46.27 -22.81
N ALA A 118 -7.64 45.50 -21.99
CA ALA A 118 -8.71 45.99 -21.14
C ALA A 118 -8.19 46.93 -20.04
N ARG A 119 -6.98 46.70 -19.50
CA ARG A 119 -6.32 47.63 -18.58
C ARG A 119 -5.91 48.91 -19.28
N ILE A 120 -5.29 48.84 -20.45
CA ILE A 120 -4.87 50.01 -21.24
C ILE A 120 -6.10 50.83 -21.67
N ALA A 121 -7.16 50.17 -22.15
CA ALA A 121 -8.42 50.81 -22.51
C ALA A 121 -9.15 51.40 -21.28
N LYS A 122 -8.93 50.85 -20.08
CA LYS A 122 -9.43 51.42 -18.81
C LYS A 122 -8.63 52.64 -18.40
N SER A 123 -7.30 52.62 -18.53
CA SER A 123 -6.43 53.80 -18.32
C SER A 123 -6.80 54.93 -19.29
N ALA A 124 -7.16 54.59 -20.53
CA ALA A 124 -7.62 55.55 -21.53
C ALA A 124 -9.05 56.06 -21.28
N ARG A 125 -9.91 55.29 -20.59
CA ARG A 125 -11.30 55.65 -20.24
C ARG A 125 -11.45 56.23 -18.83
N GLU A 126 -10.37 56.57 -18.14
CA GLU A 126 -10.44 57.27 -16.85
C GLU A 126 -10.91 58.74 -16.96
N ILE A 127 -11.31 59.17 -18.17
CA ILE A 127 -12.06 60.38 -18.43
C ILE A 127 -13.57 60.02 -18.52
N ALA A 128 -14.34 60.45 -17.51
CA ALA A 128 -15.82 60.58 -17.43
C ALA A 128 -16.71 59.44 -16.80
N SER A 129 -17.17 59.73 -15.57
CA SER A 129 -18.48 59.49 -14.90
C SER A 129 -18.97 58.13 -14.29
N THR A 130 -19.72 58.32 -13.18
CA THR A 130 -20.66 57.54 -12.30
C THR A 130 -20.28 56.25 -11.52
N GLY A 131 -20.54 56.28 -10.21
CA GLY A 131 -19.97 55.40 -9.18
C GLY A 131 -20.60 54.02 -8.96
N ARG A 132 -21.88 53.78 -9.26
CA ARG A 132 -22.54 52.47 -9.00
C ARG A 132 -22.28 51.42 -10.08
N ARG A 133 -22.47 51.76 -11.36
CA ARG A 133 -22.21 50.84 -12.49
C ARG A 133 -20.72 50.53 -12.62
N ARG A 134 -19.87 51.52 -12.27
CA ARG A 134 -18.41 51.38 -12.16
C ARG A 134 -18.02 50.44 -11.01
N PHE A 135 -18.64 50.58 -9.85
CA PHE A 135 -18.41 49.67 -8.72
C PHE A 135 -18.85 48.24 -9.05
N ALA A 136 -20.06 48.06 -9.58
CA ALA A 136 -20.57 46.74 -10.00
C ALA A 136 -19.64 46.08 -11.03
N ARG A 137 -19.21 46.80 -12.08
CA ARG A 137 -18.30 46.25 -13.09
C ARG A 137 -16.91 45.92 -12.52
N ARG A 138 -16.39 46.74 -11.60
CA ARG A 138 -15.11 46.47 -10.91
C ARG A 138 -15.23 45.23 -10.00
N LEU A 139 -16.35 45.09 -9.30
CA LEU A 139 -16.64 43.93 -8.46
C LEU A 139 -16.81 42.66 -9.31
N THR A 140 -17.56 42.72 -10.42
CA THR A 140 -17.72 41.58 -11.34
C THR A 140 -16.37 41.15 -11.93
N LEU A 141 -15.55 42.09 -12.38
CA LEU A 141 -14.21 41.78 -12.88
C LEU A 141 -13.30 41.20 -11.80
N ALA A 142 -13.35 41.73 -10.58
CA ALA A 142 -12.60 41.19 -9.45
C ALA A 142 -13.03 39.75 -9.14
N LEU A 143 -14.33 39.51 -8.97
CA LEU A 143 -14.88 38.17 -8.71
C LEU A 143 -14.58 37.19 -9.84
N ALA A 144 -14.76 37.59 -11.09
CA ALA A 144 -14.43 36.75 -12.25
C ALA A 144 -12.93 36.43 -12.28
N SER A 145 -12.06 37.41 -12.03
CA SER A 145 -10.61 37.18 -11.98
C SER A 145 -10.20 36.27 -10.82
N THR A 146 -10.85 36.38 -9.67
CA THR A 146 -10.63 35.51 -8.51
C THR A 146 -11.07 34.07 -8.81
N ILE A 147 -12.24 33.88 -9.43
CA ILE A 147 -12.71 32.54 -9.82
C ILE A 147 -11.74 31.90 -10.81
N VAL A 148 -11.32 32.64 -11.84
CA VAL A 148 -10.32 32.14 -12.81
C VAL A 148 -9.01 31.78 -12.10
N ALA A 149 -8.51 32.65 -11.22
CA ALA A 149 -7.28 32.38 -10.47
C ALA A 149 -7.38 31.12 -9.60
N LEU A 150 -8.52 30.90 -8.92
CA LEU A 150 -8.77 29.70 -8.13
C LEU A 150 -8.84 28.44 -8.99
N LEU A 151 -9.46 28.50 -10.17
CA LEU A 151 -9.51 27.37 -11.11
C LEU A 151 -8.12 27.04 -11.68
N VAL A 152 -7.30 28.05 -12.00
CA VAL A 152 -5.91 27.84 -12.43
C VAL A 152 -5.09 27.22 -11.29
N ALA A 153 -5.21 27.73 -10.07
CA ALA A 153 -4.52 27.18 -8.91
C ALA A 153 -4.93 25.72 -8.64
N GLU A 154 -6.22 25.41 -8.69
CA GLU A 154 -6.73 24.02 -8.60
C GLU A 154 -6.13 23.12 -9.69
N GLY A 155 -6.07 23.60 -10.94
CA GLY A 155 -5.44 22.87 -12.05
C GLY A 155 -3.95 22.61 -11.84
N ILE A 156 -3.21 23.60 -11.33
CA ILE A 156 -1.78 23.47 -11.00
C ILE A 156 -1.58 22.44 -9.89
N VAL A 157 -2.37 22.48 -8.81
CA VAL A 157 -2.25 21.51 -7.70
C VAL A 157 -2.60 20.10 -8.17
N ARG A 158 -3.64 19.93 -9.00
CA ARG A 158 -3.99 18.65 -9.62
C ARG A 158 -2.86 18.10 -10.49
N LEU A 159 -2.25 18.94 -11.32
CA LEU A 159 -1.13 18.55 -12.16
C LEU A 159 0.11 18.21 -11.33
N ALA A 160 0.42 19.00 -10.31
CA ALA A 160 1.53 18.73 -9.40
C ALA A 160 1.34 17.40 -8.65
N HIS A 161 0.10 17.06 -8.27
CA HIS A 161 -0.22 15.76 -7.70
C HIS A 161 -0.08 14.63 -8.74
N TYR A 162 -0.61 14.83 -9.96
CA TYR A 162 -0.52 13.86 -11.06
C TYR A 162 0.92 13.42 -11.34
N VAL A 163 1.85 14.39 -11.42
CA VAL A 163 3.24 14.14 -11.77
C VAL A 163 4.01 13.46 -10.62
N ARG A 164 3.57 13.62 -9.38
CA ARG A 164 4.22 13.03 -8.19
C ARG A 164 3.68 11.66 -7.80
N GLU A 165 2.46 11.33 -8.20
CA GLU A 165 1.82 10.05 -7.90
C GLU A 165 2.35 8.98 -8.86
N ASP A 166 2.86 7.86 -8.34
CA ASP A 166 3.31 6.75 -9.19
C ASP A 166 2.10 5.95 -9.67
N ARG A 167 1.68 6.22 -10.91
CA ARG A 167 0.48 5.62 -11.54
C ARG A 167 0.80 4.41 -12.41
N ARG A 168 2.04 3.91 -12.38
CA ARG A 168 2.45 2.75 -13.20
C ARG A 168 1.79 1.47 -12.65
N PRO A 169 1.55 0.43 -13.47
CA PRO A 169 1.06 -0.85 -12.95
C PRO A 169 1.94 -1.36 -11.81
N LEU A 170 1.37 -2.07 -10.84
CA LEU A 170 2.10 -2.53 -9.65
C LEU A 170 3.43 -3.21 -10.02
N GLU A 171 3.41 -4.10 -10.99
CA GLU A 171 4.61 -4.80 -11.46
C GLU A 171 5.69 -3.86 -12.00
N VAL A 172 5.31 -2.71 -12.57
CA VAL A 172 6.24 -1.66 -13.03
C VAL A 172 6.74 -0.80 -11.87
N GLN A 173 5.91 -0.54 -10.86
CA GLN A 173 6.35 0.11 -9.62
C GLN A 173 7.43 -0.75 -8.94
N LEU A 174 7.19 -2.06 -8.85
CA LEU A 174 8.11 -3.05 -8.28
C LEU A 174 9.33 -3.33 -9.18
N ARG A 175 9.21 -3.25 -10.51
CA ARG A 175 10.35 -3.39 -11.45
C ARG A 175 11.18 -2.12 -11.59
N GLY A 176 10.59 -0.93 -11.52
CA GLY A 176 11.31 0.35 -11.59
C GLY A 176 12.28 0.53 -10.42
N ALA A 177 11.89 0.00 -9.26
CA ALA A 177 12.73 -0.26 -8.11
C ALA A 177 13.95 -1.17 -8.43
N ARG A 178 13.79 -2.19 -9.28
CA ARG A 178 14.89 -3.11 -9.67
C ARG A 178 15.93 -2.49 -10.60
N ALA A 179 15.53 -1.56 -11.48
CA ALA A 179 16.43 -0.97 -12.49
C ALA A 179 17.38 0.11 -11.93
N GLN A 180 17.16 0.56 -10.69
CA GLN A 180 17.96 1.58 -10.02
C GLN A 180 18.81 1.03 -8.86
N ALA A 181 18.95 -0.29 -8.72
CA ALA A 181 19.72 -0.87 -7.63
C ALA A 181 21.19 -1.13 -8.03
N PRO A 182 22.14 -0.22 -7.76
CA PRO A 182 23.55 -0.58 -7.77
C PRO A 182 23.82 -1.54 -6.61
N LEU A 183 24.72 -2.50 -6.88
CA LEU A 183 25.22 -3.46 -5.91
C LEU A 183 25.90 -2.72 -4.74
N SER A 184 25.50 -3.09 -3.51
CA SER A 184 26.03 -2.72 -2.17
C SER A 184 25.36 -1.53 -1.43
N MET A 185 24.96 -1.82 -0.19
CA MET A 185 24.79 -0.88 0.96
C MET A 185 23.85 0.33 0.80
N GLN A 186 22.89 0.35 -0.13
CA GLN A 186 21.93 1.45 -0.24
C GLN A 186 20.66 1.25 0.63
N SER A 187 20.06 2.39 0.99
CA SER A 187 18.73 2.48 1.62
C SER A 187 17.65 2.09 0.62
N LEU A 188 17.08 0.91 0.80
CA LEU A 188 16.00 0.31 0.03
C LEU A 188 14.65 0.96 0.37
N ARG A 189 13.77 1.02 -0.63
CA ARG A 189 12.35 1.39 -0.56
C ARG A 189 11.49 0.13 -0.46
N LEU A 190 10.23 0.28 -0.04
CA LEU A 190 9.32 -0.86 0.11
C LEU A 190 9.13 -1.64 -1.21
N GLY A 191 9.00 -0.94 -2.34
CA GLY A 191 8.87 -1.57 -3.65
C GLY A 191 10.11 -2.36 -4.13
N GLU A 192 11.28 -2.13 -3.52
CA GLU A 192 12.53 -2.84 -3.85
C GLU A 192 12.69 -4.16 -3.08
N ILE A 193 11.98 -4.30 -1.96
CA ILE A 193 12.08 -5.46 -1.06
C ILE A 193 10.91 -6.43 -1.21
N VAL A 194 9.94 -6.11 -2.06
CA VAL A 194 8.74 -6.93 -2.33
C VAL A 194 8.66 -7.33 -3.80
N GLN A 195 7.85 -8.35 -4.07
CA GLN A 195 7.52 -8.87 -5.39
C GLN A 195 6.04 -9.26 -5.44
N PRO A 196 5.39 -9.31 -6.61
CA PRO A 196 4.07 -9.91 -6.72
C PRO A 196 4.07 -11.34 -6.18
N SER A 197 3.05 -11.73 -5.41
CA SER A 197 2.97 -13.13 -4.96
C SER A 197 2.39 -14.01 -6.07
N ARG A 198 2.70 -15.31 -5.99
CA ARG A 198 2.08 -16.34 -6.82
C ARG A 198 0.67 -16.73 -6.36
N TYR A 199 0.30 -16.36 -5.13
CA TYR A 199 -1.01 -16.68 -4.56
C TYR A 199 -1.96 -15.51 -4.81
N ALA A 200 -3.08 -15.74 -5.49
CA ALA A 200 -4.00 -14.66 -5.89
C ALA A 200 -4.54 -13.81 -4.72
N GLY A 201 -4.66 -14.40 -3.53
CA GLY A 201 -5.09 -13.71 -2.31
C GLY A 201 -3.99 -12.92 -1.59
N ILE A 202 -2.74 -13.02 -2.06
CA ILE A 202 -1.59 -12.27 -1.56
C ILE A 202 -1.10 -11.39 -2.70
N VAL A 203 -1.32 -10.09 -2.61
CA VAL A 203 -1.02 -9.14 -3.69
C VAL A 203 0.49 -9.07 -3.98
N TYR A 204 1.29 -9.00 -2.91
CA TYR A 204 2.74 -8.94 -2.96
C TYR A 204 3.31 -9.62 -1.71
N GLU A 205 4.55 -10.06 -1.77
CA GLU A 205 5.29 -10.70 -0.69
C GLU A 205 6.74 -10.21 -0.67
N LEU A 206 7.46 -10.44 0.43
CA LEU A 206 8.87 -10.10 0.51
C LEU A 206 9.71 -10.92 -0.49
N LYS A 207 10.62 -10.23 -1.17
CA LYS A 207 11.54 -10.85 -2.13
C LYS A 207 12.65 -11.61 -1.39
N PRO A 208 12.86 -12.91 -1.65
CA PRO A 208 13.91 -13.69 -1.00
C PRO A 208 15.32 -13.15 -1.25
N ASN A 209 16.22 -13.42 -0.31
CA ASN A 209 17.66 -13.13 -0.41
C ASN A 209 18.01 -11.64 -0.63
N VAL A 210 17.17 -10.72 -0.16
CA VAL A 210 17.44 -9.28 -0.22
C VAL A 210 18.31 -8.85 0.95
N ARG A 211 19.33 -8.04 0.66
CA ARG A 211 20.26 -7.47 1.64
C ARG A 211 20.43 -5.98 1.38
N GLY A 212 20.34 -5.16 2.42
CA GLY A 212 20.58 -3.72 2.32
C GLY A 212 20.22 -2.99 3.62
N ARG A 213 19.85 -1.72 3.52
CA ARG A 213 19.27 -0.99 4.65
C ARG A 213 17.82 -0.64 4.32
N PHE A 214 16.91 -0.74 5.27
CA PHE A 214 15.52 -0.33 5.10
C PHE A 214 15.10 0.46 6.34
N MET A 215 14.56 1.65 6.15
CA MET A 215 14.19 2.57 7.24
C MET A 215 15.34 2.82 8.23
N GLY A 216 16.55 2.98 7.71
CA GLY A 216 17.75 3.22 8.51
C GLY A 216 18.32 1.98 9.22
N GLN A 217 17.68 0.82 9.14
CA GLN A 217 18.15 -0.41 9.78
C GLN A 217 18.71 -1.41 8.78
N PRO A 218 19.69 -2.25 9.16
CA PRO A 218 20.08 -3.41 8.36
C PRO A 218 18.86 -4.29 8.05
N LEU A 219 18.73 -4.68 6.79
CA LEU A 219 17.69 -5.58 6.31
C LEU A 219 18.33 -6.82 5.69
N LEU A 220 17.93 -7.98 6.20
CA LEU A 220 18.13 -9.28 5.58
C LEU A 220 16.75 -9.92 5.42
N ILE A 221 16.37 -10.23 4.19
CA ILE A 221 15.26 -11.12 3.88
C ILE A 221 15.85 -12.47 3.51
N ASN A 222 15.42 -13.49 4.23
CA ASN A 222 15.98 -14.83 4.16
C ASN A 222 15.60 -15.56 2.86
N SER A 223 16.08 -16.79 2.70
CA SER A 223 15.84 -17.64 1.52
C SER A 223 14.37 -17.96 1.27
N GLN A 224 13.53 -17.87 2.30
CA GLN A 224 12.10 -18.14 2.27
C GLN A 224 11.26 -16.88 2.06
N GLY A 225 11.89 -15.70 1.89
CA GLY A 225 11.17 -14.44 1.74
C GLY A 225 10.54 -13.99 3.06
N LEU A 226 11.26 -14.12 4.17
CA LEU A 226 10.87 -13.61 5.49
C LEU A 226 11.97 -12.67 6.01
N ARG A 227 11.61 -11.57 6.67
CA ARG A 227 12.57 -10.77 7.44
C ARG A 227 12.81 -11.47 8.77
N ASP A 228 13.58 -12.55 8.71
CA ASP A 228 13.80 -13.43 9.83
C ASP A 228 15.14 -14.20 9.74
N TYR A 229 15.51 -14.91 10.80
CA TYR A 229 16.45 -16.02 10.77
C TYR A 229 15.98 -17.12 9.82
N GLU A 230 16.89 -18.04 9.48
CA GLU A 230 16.55 -19.21 8.67
C GLU A 230 15.92 -20.29 9.55
N TYR A 231 14.63 -20.52 9.38
CA TYR A 231 13.90 -21.64 10.01
C TYR A 231 13.54 -22.69 8.96
N THR A 232 13.75 -23.96 9.32
CA THR A 232 13.27 -25.08 8.52
C THR A 232 11.75 -25.22 8.60
N ARG A 233 11.09 -25.51 7.48
CA ARG A 233 9.65 -25.78 7.46
C ARG A 233 9.30 -26.98 8.33
N ARG A 234 10.12 -28.04 8.26
CA ARG A 234 10.05 -29.18 9.17
C ARG A 234 10.37 -28.71 10.59
N LYS A 235 9.42 -28.89 11.50
CA LYS A 235 9.58 -28.61 12.92
C LYS A 235 10.41 -29.73 13.57
N GLU A 236 11.49 -29.36 14.25
CA GLU A 236 12.33 -30.30 14.99
C GLU A 236 11.63 -30.81 16.26
N PRO A 237 11.90 -32.05 16.71
CA PRO A 237 11.38 -32.56 17.98
C PRO A 237 11.73 -31.64 19.16
N GLY A 238 10.81 -31.49 20.12
CA GLY A 238 11.01 -30.60 21.27
C GLY A 238 11.01 -29.11 20.92
N THR A 239 10.57 -28.74 19.71
CA THR A 239 10.36 -27.35 19.30
C THR A 239 8.89 -26.99 19.35
N PHE A 240 8.59 -25.81 19.87
CA PHE A 240 7.28 -25.19 19.74
C PHE A 240 7.39 -23.93 18.94
N ARG A 241 6.55 -23.87 17.91
CA ARG A 241 6.65 -22.85 16.89
C ARG A 241 5.47 -21.91 16.97
N ILE A 242 5.78 -20.66 17.25
CA ILE A 242 4.86 -19.55 17.17
C ILE A 242 5.05 -18.90 15.80
N VAL A 243 3.97 -18.59 15.10
CA VAL A 243 4.03 -17.79 13.87
C VAL A 243 3.35 -16.44 14.10
N GLY A 244 4.05 -15.36 13.79
CA GLY A 244 3.48 -14.01 13.78
C GLY A 244 3.07 -13.61 12.36
N VAL A 245 1.82 -13.17 12.19
CA VAL A 245 1.28 -12.62 10.95
C VAL A 245 0.82 -11.19 11.22
N GLY A 246 1.12 -10.28 10.30
CA GLY A 246 0.83 -8.86 10.50
C GLY A 246 1.38 -7.99 9.38
N ASP A 247 1.57 -6.72 9.71
CA ASP A 247 1.97 -5.70 8.77
C ASP A 247 3.32 -5.04 9.11
N SER A 248 3.48 -3.74 8.83
CA SER A 248 4.72 -2.99 9.13
C SER A 248 5.05 -2.94 10.61
N SER A 249 4.04 -2.94 11.50
CA SER A 249 4.23 -2.90 12.94
C SER A 249 4.87 -4.20 13.42
N LEU A 250 4.36 -5.37 13.03
CA LEU A 250 4.95 -6.65 13.41
C LEU A 250 6.25 -6.98 12.66
N PHE A 251 6.41 -6.45 11.44
CA PHE A 251 7.64 -6.55 10.64
C PHE A 251 8.87 -5.91 11.32
N GLY A 252 8.66 -4.98 12.27
CA GLY A 252 9.74 -4.23 12.92
C GLY A 252 10.19 -3.02 12.09
N TRP A 253 9.25 -2.27 11.51
CA TRP A 253 9.55 -1.09 10.70
C TRP A 253 10.45 -0.09 11.44
N GLY A 254 11.64 0.19 10.89
CA GLY A 254 12.60 1.12 11.50
C GLY A 254 13.33 0.58 12.75
N VAL A 255 13.13 -0.70 13.10
CA VAL A 255 13.72 -1.36 14.27
C VAL A 255 14.65 -2.51 13.84
N PRO A 256 15.82 -2.71 14.48
CA PRO A 256 16.66 -3.88 14.25
C PRO A 256 15.90 -5.20 14.46
N ILE A 257 16.27 -6.27 13.77
CA ILE A 257 15.51 -7.54 13.82
C ILE A 257 15.52 -8.14 15.22
N GLU A 258 16.66 -8.11 15.90
CA GLU A 258 16.92 -8.59 17.26
C GLU A 258 16.08 -7.88 18.34
N ASP A 259 15.63 -6.67 18.01
CA ASP A 259 14.83 -5.76 18.84
C ASP A 259 13.35 -5.75 18.42
N SER A 260 13.01 -6.45 17.34
CA SER A 260 11.62 -6.61 16.92
C SER A 260 10.84 -7.45 17.95
N GLY A 261 9.57 -7.14 18.11
CA GLY A 261 8.74 -7.70 19.18
C GLY A 261 8.69 -9.23 19.22
N LEU A 262 8.64 -9.88 18.05
CA LEU A 262 8.66 -11.35 17.96
C LEU A 262 10.00 -11.95 18.41
N LYS A 263 11.12 -11.27 18.18
CA LYS A 263 12.46 -11.75 18.58
C LYS A 263 12.77 -11.46 20.03
N VAL A 264 12.26 -10.35 20.55
CA VAL A 264 12.25 -10.11 22.00
C VAL A 264 11.41 -11.19 22.70
N LEU A 265 10.24 -11.55 22.16
CA LEU A 265 9.41 -12.63 22.69
C LEU A 265 10.11 -13.99 22.62
N GLU A 266 10.69 -14.35 21.47
CA GLU A 266 11.43 -15.61 21.28
C GLU A 266 12.56 -15.77 22.29
N ARG A 267 13.36 -14.72 22.47
CA ARG A 267 14.47 -14.71 23.43
C ARG A 267 13.98 -14.94 24.85
N ARG A 268 12.94 -14.21 25.28
CA ARG A 268 12.34 -14.36 26.62
C ARG A 268 11.77 -15.76 26.85
N LEU A 269 11.07 -16.32 25.87
CA LEU A 269 10.52 -17.68 25.96
C LEU A 269 11.63 -18.72 26.13
N ASN A 270 12.72 -18.62 25.36
CA ASN A 270 13.85 -19.54 25.47
C ASN A 270 14.67 -19.34 26.77
N GLU A 271 14.68 -18.12 27.34
CA GLU A 271 15.34 -17.84 28.62
C GLU A 271 14.57 -18.47 29.80
N GLU A 272 13.24 -18.37 29.79
CA GLU A 272 12.35 -18.88 30.85
C GLU A 272 12.12 -20.40 30.74
N PHE A 273 11.80 -20.90 29.54
CA PHE A 273 11.39 -22.29 29.31
C PHE A 273 12.53 -23.12 28.71
N ARG A 274 13.62 -23.29 29.46
CA ARG A 274 14.85 -23.94 28.95
C ARG A 274 14.71 -25.42 28.57
N ALA A 275 13.65 -26.09 29.03
CA ALA A 275 13.37 -27.49 28.70
C ALA A 275 12.91 -27.68 27.25
N ARG A 276 12.51 -26.60 26.56
CA ARG A 276 11.99 -26.66 25.22
C ARG A 276 12.53 -25.54 24.34
N LYS A 277 12.70 -25.82 23.05
CA LYS A 277 13.07 -24.79 22.08
C LYS A 277 11.84 -24.04 21.62
N PHE A 278 11.89 -22.71 21.69
CA PHE A 278 10.88 -21.86 21.08
C PHE A 278 11.42 -21.25 19.79
N GLU A 279 10.61 -21.35 18.73
CA GLU A 279 10.84 -20.66 17.47
C GLU A 279 9.69 -19.69 17.23
N VAL A 280 9.98 -18.41 16.97
CA VAL A 280 8.94 -17.40 16.69
C VAL A 280 9.14 -16.82 15.29
N VAL A 281 8.43 -17.32 14.30
CA VAL A 281 8.67 -17.02 12.88
C VAL A 281 7.82 -15.83 12.42
N ASN A 282 8.44 -14.83 11.81
CA ASN A 282 7.81 -13.59 11.36
C ASN A 282 7.37 -13.66 9.89
N PHE A 283 6.06 -13.67 9.66
CA PHE A 283 5.43 -13.58 8.34
C PHE A 283 4.85 -12.19 8.03
N ALA A 284 5.10 -11.20 8.88
CA ALA A 284 4.58 -9.87 8.69
C ALA A 284 5.21 -9.17 7.47
N VAL A 285 4.39 -8.44 6.72
CA VAL A 285 4.84 -7.72 5.52
C VAL A 285 4.22 -6.31 5.51
N PRO A 286 5.02 -5.24 5.36
CA PRO A 286 4.49 -3.88 5.40
C PRO A 286 3.37 -3.63 4.40
N GLY A 287 2.28 -3.00 4.86
CA GLY A 287 1.14 -2.61 4.04
C GLY A 287 0.10 -3.71 3.77
N TYR A 288 0.26 -4.87 4.41
CA TYR A 288 -0.78 -5.89 4.44
C TYR A 288 -2.02 -5.37 5.19
N ASN A 289 -3.17 -5.94 4.83
CA ASN A 289 -4.40 -5.86 5.60
C ASN A 289 -4.81 -7.27 6.04
N THR A 290 -5.84 -7.39 6.88
CA THR A 290 -6.24 -8.69 7.45
C THR A 290 -6.59 -9.72 6.39
N ALA A 291 -7.09 -9.32 5.22
CA ALA A 291 -7.36 -10.24 4.13
C ALA A 291 -6.07 -10.90 3.60
N MET A 292 -5.03 -10.11 3.33
CA MET A 292 -3.72 -10.64 2.93
C MET A 292 -3.03 -11.43 4.05
N GLU A 293 -3.20 -11.04 5.30
CA GLU A 293 -2.74 -11.79 6.47
C GLU A 293 -3.42 -13.16 6.54
N SER A 294 -4.74 -13.22 6.31
CA SER A 294 -5.49 -14.48 6.30
C SER A 294 -5.02 -15.44 5.20
N GLU A 295 -4.72 -14.91 4.01
CA GLU A 295 -4.18 -15.71 2.90
C GLU A 295 -2.74 -16.14 3.17
N THR A 296 -1.93 -15.27 3.79
CA THR A 296 -0.56 -15.62 4.20
C THR A 296 -0.55 -16.72 5.25
N PHE A 297 -1.50 -16.71 6.19
CA PHE A 297 -1.68 -17.80 7.14
C PHE A 297 -1.94 -19.13 6.43
N VAL A 298 -2.98 -19.17 5.60
CA VAL A 298 -3.44 -20.40 4.93
C VAL A 298 -2.41 -20.93 3.94
N GLN A 299 -1.84 -20.06 3.11
CA GLN A 299 -0.98 -20.45 1.98
C GLN A 299 0.48 -20.68 2.37
N ARG A 300 0.96 -20.05 3.45
CA ARG A 300 2.39 -20.05 3.80
C ARG A 300 2.66 -20.46 5.25
N CYS A 301 1.96 -19.89 6.22
CA CYS A 301 2.27 -20.15 7.64
C CYS A 301 2.03 -21.61 8.04
N LEU A 302 0.96 -22.23 7.51
CA LEU A 302 0.65 -23.63 7.77
C LEU A 302 1.75 -24.60 7.32
N GLU A 303 2.59 -24.22 6.34
CA GLU A 303 3.74 -25.03 5.91
C GLU A 303 4.80 -25.21 7.02
N TYR A 304 4.77 -24.36 8.06
CA TYR A 304 5.71 -24.39 9.18
C TYR A 304 5.18 -25.16 10.40
N ALA A 305 4.00 -25.78 10.31
CA ALA A 305 3.39 -26.53 11.42
C ALA A 305 3.36 -25.75 12.77
N PRO A 306 2.79 -24.52 12.79
CA PRO A 306 2.74 -23.71 13.99
C PRO A 306 1.89 -24.37 15.08
N ASP A 307 2.32 -24.18 16.33
CA ASP A 307 1.57 -24.56 17.54
C ASP A 307 0.73 -23.40 18.08
N LEU A 308 1.04 -22.16 17.68
CA LEU A 308 0.36 -20.94 18.08
C LEU A 308 0.53 -19.88 16.99
N VAL A 309 -0.50 -19.09 16.74
CA VAL A 309 -0.42 -17.95 15.83
C VAL A 309 -0.70 -16.64 16.56
N LEU A 310 0.12 -15.64 16.30
CA LEU A 310 -0.06 -14.26 16.74
C LEU A 310 -0.48 -13.43 15.53
N LEU A 311 -1.70 -12.89 15.56
CA LEU A 311 -2.19 -11.96 14.54
C LEU A 311 -2.04 -10.54 15.08
N ASN A 312 -1.16 -9.75 14.47
CA ASN A 312 -1.09 -8.32 14.75
C ASN A 312 -2.10 -7.57 13.91
N PHE A 313 -2.99 -6.84 14.57
CA PHE A 313 -3.92 -5.93 13.91
C PHE A 313 -3.48 -4.47 14.03
N ASN A 314 -3.75 -3.69 12.99
CA ASN A 314 -3.40 -2.28 12.90
C ASN A 314 -4.51 -1.48 12.19
N THR A 315 -4.36 -0.15 12.10
CA THR A 315 -5.41 0.71 11.53
C THR A 315 -5.55 0.59 10.01
N ASN A 316 -4.48 0.18 9.31
CA ASN A 316 -4.46 -0.07 7.86
C ASN A 316 -5.17 -1.37 7.46
N ASP A 317 -5.51 -2.24 8.39
CA ASP A 317 -6.24 -3.49 8.12
C ASP A 317 -7.62 -3.31 7.49
N TYR A 318 -8.20 -2.13 7.65
CA TYR A 318 -9.47 -1.75 7.02
C TYR A 318 -9.30 -1.19 5.61
N ASP A 319 -8.08 -0.86 5.21
CA ASP A 319 -7.78 -0.15 3.97
C ASP A 319 -7.39 -1.12 2.85
N VAL A 320 -7.34 -0.61 1.62
CA VAL A 320 -6.73 -1.34 0.51
C VAL A 320 -5.23 -1.52 0.77
N PRO A 321 -4.64 -2.67 0.38
CA PRO A 321 -3.21 -2.90 0.52
C PRO A 321 -2.38 -1.78 -0.13
N GLU A 322 -1.21 -1.47 0.43
CA GLU A 322 -0.39 -0.29 0.09
C GLU A 322 -0.21 -0.10 -1.43
N PHE A 323 0.03 -1.20 -2.13
CA PHE A 323 0.31 -1.25 -3.56
C PHE A 323 -0.94 -1.35 -4.47
N MET A 324 -2.13 -1.46 -3.90
CA MET A 324 -3.41 -1.52 -4.63
C MET A 324 -4.17 -0.20 -4.66
N ARG A 325 -3.70 0.80 -3.90
CA ARG A 325 -4.28 2.14 -3.88
C ARG A 325 -4.28 2.72 -5.29
N ARG A 326 -5.48 2.85 -5.87
CA ARG A 326 -5.62 3.49 -7.18
C ARG A 326 -5.33 4.98 -7.04
N PRO A 327 -4.62 5.57 -8.03
CA PRO A 327 -4.40 7.01 -8.06
C PRO A 327 -5.72 7.77 -8.03
N ASN A 328 -5.80 8.86 -7.26
CA ASN A 328 -7.05 9.62 -7.16
C ASN A 328 -7.51 10.14 -8.54
N GLU A 329 -8.80 10.01 -8.87
CA GLU A 329 -9.34 10.54 -10.12
C GLU A 329 -9.26 12.08 -10.16
N LEU A 330 -8.36 12.60 -10.98
CA LEU A 330 -8.13 14.04 -11.10
C LEU A 330 -9.25 14.79 -11.83
N ALA A 331 -10.18 14.09 -12.45
CA ALA A 331 -11.29 14.70 -13.18
C ALA A 331 -12.52 14.97 -12.29
N THR A 332 -12.57 14.40 -11.08
CA THR A 332 -13.73 14.60 -10.20
C THR A 332 -13.79 16.04 -9.68
N LEU A 333 -14.95 16.67 -9.83
CA LEU A 333 -15.28 17.96 -9.20
C LEU A 333 -15.75 17.78 -7.75
N ARG A 334 -15.92 16.54 -7.27
CA ARG A 334 -16.36 16.23 -5.90
C ARG A 334 -15.30 16.57 -4.83
N ARG A 335 -14.07 16.87 -5.24
CA ARG A 335 -12.93 17.17 -4.37
C ARG A 335 -12.22 18.42 -4.88
N SER A 336 -11.75 19.30 -3.98
CA SER A 336 -10.84 20.41 -4.32
C SER A 336 -9.46 20.14 -3.75
N TYR A 337 -8.47 20.00 -4.63
CA TYR A 337 -7.07 19.81 -4.26
C TYR A 337 -6.45 21.10 -3.73
N LEU A 338 -6.93 22.26 -4.18
CA LEU A 338 -6.53 23.55 -3.66
C LEU A 338 -6.98 23.74 -2.21
N PHE A 339 -8.22 23.32 -1.90
CA PHE A 339 -8.71 23.31 -0.53
C PHE A 339 -7.92 22.35 0.35
N ASP A 340 -7.64 21.13 -0.13
CA ASP A 340 -6.82 20.16 0.61
C ASP A 340 -5.42 20.69 0.90
N LEU A 341 -4.80 21.40 -0.05
CA LEU A 341 -3.51 22.05 0.13
C LEU A 341 -3.61 23.17 1.18
N ALA A 342 -4.58 24.08 1.05
CA ALA A 342 -4.79 25.17 2.01
C ALA A 342 -5.05 24.63 3.42
N TYR A 343 -5.84 23.57 3.55
CA TYR A 343 -6.12 22.91 4.82
C TYR A 343 -4.87 22.20 5.39
N SER A 344 -4.01 21.62 4.54
CA SER A 344 -2.74 21.03 4.99
C SER A 344 -1.78 22.09 5.57
N VAL A 345 -1.69 23.25 4.93
CA VAL A 345 -0.92 24.40 5.43
C VAL A 345 -1.53 24.93 6.72
N TYR A 346 -2.87 25.05 6.80
CA TYR A 346 -3.57 25.46 8.02
C TYR A 346 -3.27 24.51 9.19
N GLU A 347 -3.40 23.20 9.01
CA GLU A 347 -3.09 22.19 10.03
C GLU A 347 -1.62 22.28 10.50
N GLY A 348 -0.69 22.42 9.55
CA GLY A 348 0.74 22.55 9.84
C GLY A 348 1.09 23.85 10.58
N VAL A 349 0.44 24.96 10.24
CA VAL A 349 0.65 26.28 10.88
C VAL A 349 -0.05 26.36 12.25
N MET A 350 -1.25 25.78 12.39
CA MET A 350 -2.04 25.83 13.62
C MET A 350 -1.66 24.74 14.65
N ALA A 351 -0.69 23.88 14.33
CA ALA A 351 -0.15 22.84 15.22
C ALA A 351 -1.21 21.89 15.83
N VAL A 352 -2.36 21.70 15.16
CA VAL A 352 -3.41 20.76 15.60
C VAL A 352 -2.97 19.30 15.38
N LYS A 353 -2.01 19.06 14.48
CA LYS A 353 -1.23 17.81 14.40
C LYS A 353 0.24 18.13 14.12
N ARG A 354 1.14 17.63 14.98
CA ARG A 354 2.61 17.77 14.85
C ARG A 354 3.23 16.84 13.77
N GLU A 355 2.48 16.54 12.71
CA GLU A 355 3.02 15.79 11.57
C GLU A 355 3.36 16.79 10.45
N PRO A 356 4.61 16.85 9.96
CA PRO A 356 4.88 17.46 8.67
C PRO A 356 4.34 16.51 7.61
N LEU A 357 3.02 16.56 7.37
CA LEU A 357 2.45 16.02 6.15
C LEU A 357 3.20 16.68 5.00
N GLY A 358 3.89 15.88 4.18
CA GLY A 358 4.59 16.40 3.02
C GLY A 358 3.64 17.30 2.24
N VAL A 359 4.06 18.53 1.94
CA VAL A 359 3.26 19.43 1.09
C VAL A 359 2.95 18.64 -0.17
N PHE A 360 1.66 18.51 -0.52
CA PHE A 360 1.15 17.69 -1.65
C PHE A 360 1.06 16.16 -1.44
N ASP A 361 1.25 15.64 -0.23
CA ASP A 361 0.89 14.26 0.10
C ASP A 361 -0.60 14.15 0.44
N PHE A 362 -1.41 13.87 -0.58
CA PHE A 362 -2.85 13.68 -0.44
C PHE A 362 -3.24 12.20 -0.29
N ARG A 363 -2.26 11.28 -0.17
CA ARG A 363 -2.46 9.81 -0.14
C ARG A 363 -3.27 9.33 1.08
N TYR A 364 -3.26 10.12 2.14
CA TYR A 364 -4.00 9.86 3.38
C TYR A 364 -5.34 10.62 3.48
N ARG A 365 -5.77 11.30 2.40
CA ARG A 365 -6.90 12.26 2.46
C ARG A 365 -8.09 11.94 1.53
N THR A 366 -8.18 10.76 0.94
CA THR A 366 -9.39 10.34 0.18
C THR A 366 -10.32 9.38 0.89
N ILE A 367 -9.92 8.87 2.03
CA ILE A 367 -10.80 8.29 3.02
C ILE A 367 -10.38 9.02 4.27
N ALA A 368 -11.20 9.93 4.79
CA ALA A 368 -10.98 10.33 6.17
C ALA A 368 -10.93 9.01 6.94
N GLN A 369 -9.84 8.66 7.64
CA GLN A 369 -9.69 7.35 8.31
C GLN A 369 -10.96 6.92 9.06
N ARG A 370 -11.79 7.89 9.51
CA ARG A 370 -13.18 7.76 9.98
C ARG A 370 -14.15 6.95 9.09
N GLN A 371 -13.85 6.73 7.82
CA GLN A 371 -14.64 5.98 6.84
C GLN A 371 -14.01 4.63 6.47
N ALA A 372 -12.80 4.30 6.94
CA ALA A 372 -12.14 3.05 6.61
C ALA A 372 -12.96 1.83 7.06
N ALA A 373 -13.66 1.92 8.20
CA ALA A 373 -14.60 0.90 8.68
C ALA A 373 -15.76 0.60 7.70
N ARG A 374 -16.10 1.57 6.85
CA ARG A 374 -17.15 1.47 5.83
C ARG A 374 -16.58 1.59 4.42
N LEU A 375 -15.28 1.33 4.24
CA LEU A 375 -14.65 1.45 2.93
C LEU A 375 -15.25 0.47 1.93
N ASP A 376 -15.72 -0.66 2.42
CA ASP A 376 -16.47 -1.65 1.65
C ASP A 376 -17.87 -1.17 1.20
N GLU A 377 -18.39 -0.10 1.80
CA GLU A 377 -19.62 0.58 1.39
C GLU A 377 -19.36 1.75 0.43
N ASP A 378 -18.09 2.10 0.16
CA ASP A 378 -17.74 3.22 -0.71
C ASP A 378 -18.08 2.88 -2.18
N PRO A 379 -19.02 3.62 -2.81
CA PRO A 379 -19.38 3.38 -4.21
C PRO A 379 -18.23 3.70 -5.18
N ALA A 380 -17.21 4.45 -4.75
CA ALA A 380 -16.01 4.71 -5.55
C ALA A 380 -14.98 3.56 -5.49
N LEU A 381 -15.12 2.61 -4.55
CA LEU A 381 -14.21 1.48 -4.44
C LEU A 381 -14.57 0.40 -5.47
N PRO A 382 -13.62 -0.03 -6.32
CA PRO A 382 -13.81 -1.13 -7.26
C PRO A 382 -14.27 -2.42 -6.56
N ASP A 383 -15.22 -3.13 -7.17
CA ASP A 383 -15.79 -4.37 -6.60
C ASP A 383 -14.73 -5.45 -6.31
N GLU A 384 -13.69 -5.50 -7.15
CA GLU A 384 -12.52 -6.37 -6.99
C GLU A 384 -11.75 -6.18 -5.67
N TYR A 385 -11.87 -5.02 -5.00
CA TYR A 385 -11.19 -4.74 -3.73
C TYR A 385 -12.15 -4.79 -2.54
N ARG A 386 -13.47 -4.75 -2.79
CA ARG A 386 -14.48 -4.63 -1.74
C ARG A 386 -14.45 -5.78 -0.75
N TYR A 387 -14.07 -6.98 -1.20
CA TYR A 387 -14.05 -8.15 -0.33
C TYR A 387 -12.97 -8.06 0.78
N MET A 388 -11.89 -7.32 0.54
CA MET A 388 -10.69 -7.30 1.41
C MET A 388 -10.58 -6.08 2.33
N VAL A 389 -11.50 -5.12 2.25
CA VAL A 389 -11.45 -3.87 3.01
C VAL A 389 -12.68 -3.68 3.90
N GLY A 390 -12.64 -2.66 4.76
CA GLY A 390 -13.76 -2.32 5.63
C GLY A 390 -14.02 -3.35 6.71
N ALA A 391 -15.03 -3.07 7.55
CA ALA A 391 -15.38 -3.95 8.66
C ALA A 391 -15.78 -5.34 8.16
N ASN A 392 -16.52 -5.42 7.05
CA ASN A 392 -16.91 -6.70 6.49
C ASN A 392 -15.71 -7.48 5.91
N GLY A 393 -14.70 -6.79 5.36
CA GLY A 393 -13.47 -7.43 4.88
C GLY A 393 -12.67 -8.02 6.04
N VAL A 394 -12.51 -7.27 7.13
CA VAL A 394 -11.87 -7.77 8.36
C VAL A 394 -12.63 -8.97 8.92
N VAL A 395 -13.96 -8.91 9.05
CA VAL A 395 -14.78 -10.03 9.55
C VAL A 395 -14.60 -11.27 8.68
N ARG A 396 -14.67 -11.14 7.35
CA ARG A 396 -14.46 -12.26 6.42
C ARG A 396 -13.07 -12.88 6.57
N ALA A 397 -12.04 -12.05 6.72
CA ALA A 397 -10.67 -12.51 6.91
C ALA A 397 -10.50 -13.26 8.23
N LEU A 398 -11.06 -12.74 9.33
CA LEU A 398 -11.09 -13.40 10.64
C LEU A 398 -11.85 -14.73 10.58
N GLU A 399 -12.98 -14.80 9.88
CA GLU A 399 -13.74 -16.05 9.69
C GLU A 399 -12.93 -17.11 8.94
N ARG A 400 -12.18 -16.70 7.90
CA ARG A 400 -11.28 -17.58 7.17
C ARG A 400 -10.13 -18.09 8.04
N LEU A 401 -9.50 -17.20 8.82
CA LEU A 401 -8.48 -17.59 9.80
C LEU A 401 -9.05 -18.61 10.79
N ALA A 402 -10.24 -18.35 11.33
CA ALA A 402 -10.87 -19.21 12.32
C ALA A 402 -11.23 -20.58 11.75
N ALA A 403 -11.71 -20.65 10.51
CA ALA A 403 -11.99 -21.90 9.83
C ALA A 403 -10.72 -22.76 9.69
N ALA A 404 -9.64 -22.18 9.18
CA ALA A 404 -8.37 -22.89 8.99
C ALA A 404 -7.68 -23.26 10.33
N ALA A 405 -7.81 -22.42 11.36
CA ALA A 405 -7.29 -22.67 12.69
C ALA A 405 -8.03 -23.83 13.38
N ARG A 406 -9.38 -23.85 13.31
CA ARG A 406 -10.21 -24.90 13.92
C ARG A 406 -9.96 -26.28 13.33
N GLU A 407 -9.76 -26.38 12.02
CA GLU A 407 -9.44 -27.64 11.35
C GLU A 407 -8.18 -28.30 11.93
N ARG A 408 -7.26 -27.50 12.47
CA ARG A 408 -5.95 -27.94 12.95
C ARG A 408 -5.76 -27.77 14.46
N ALA A 409 -6.81 -27.36 15.18
CA ALA A 409 -6.78 -27.02 16.60
C ALA A 409 -5.63 -26.05 16.99
N ILE A 410 -5.32 -25.08 16.12
CA ILE A 410 -4.24 -24.11 16.35
C ILE A 410 -4.80 -22.90 17.11
N PRO A 411 -4.32 -22.59 18.33
CA PRO A 411 -4.73 -21.39 19.05
C PRO A 411 -4.24 -20.11 18.34
N PHE A 412 -5.11 -19.11 18.33
CA PHE A 412 -4.86 -17.78 17.77
C PHE A 412 -4.95 -16.71 18.86
N VAL A 413 -3.94 -15.85 18.93
CA VAL A 413 -3.95 -14.63 19.74
C VAL A 413 -3.96 -13.44 18.80
N VAL A 414 -5.05 -12.67 18.84
CA VAL A 414 -5.17 -11.40 18.13
C VAL A 414 -4.77 -10.28 19.10
N PHE A 415 -3.87 -9.41 18.67
CA PHE A 415 -3.43 -8.28 19.47
C PHE A 415 -3.28 -7.01 18.63
N ASP A 416 -3.64 -5.90 19.23
CA ASP A 416 -3.54 -4.57 18.62
C ASP A 416 -2.21 -3.91 19.01
N VAL A 417 -1.55 -3.26 18.05
CA VAL A 417 -0.31 -2.51 18.27
C VAL A 417 -0.49 -0.99 18.12
N LYS A 418 -1.64 -0.53 17.60
CA LYS A 418 -1.82 0.88 17.20
C LYS A 418 -3.14 1.54 17.63
N ALA A 419 -3.84 1.04 18.65
CA ALA A 419 -4.68 1.90 19.48
C ALA A 419 -3.82 2.69 20.49
N TYR A 420 -3.11 3.72 20.02
CA TYR A 420 -2.61 4.78 20.91
C TYR A 420 -3.77 5.76 21.15
N PRO A 421 -4.49 5.73 22.29
CA PRO A 421 -5.02 6.97 22.80
C PRO A 421 -3.81 7.84 23.12
N GLY A 422 -3.92 9.11 22.74
CA GLY A 422 -2.78 10.00 22.65
C GLY A 422 -1.98 10.09 23.94
N LEU A 423 -0.86 10.77 23.80
CA LEU A 423 -0.09 11.44 24.84
C LEU A 423 -0.93 12.48 25.64
N ASP A 424 -2.26 12.30 25.73
CA ASP A 424 -3.22 13.20 26.33
C ASP A 424 -3.96 12.47 27.47
N PRO A 425 -3.69 12.81 28.74
CA PRO A 425 -4.45 12.30 29.89
C PRO A 425 -5.95 12.68 29.85
N LYS A 426 -6.40 13.45 28.86
CA LYS A 426 -7.80 13.77 28.57
C LYS A 426 -8.39 12.98 27.38
N TYR A 427 -7.81 11.84 27.01
CA TYR A 427 -8.35 11.01 25.92
C TYR A 427 -9.87 10.80 26.05
N VAL A 428 -10.60 11.26 25.05
CA VAL A 428 -12.03 11.01 24.87
C VAL A 428 -12.18 9.88 23.85
N ARG A 429 -13.08 8.94 24.14
CA ARG A 429 -13.42 7.81 23.24
C ARG A 429 -13.49 8.27 21.79
N ASP A 430 -12.81 7.53 20.92
CA ASP A 430 -12.74 7.81 19.49
C ASP A 430 -13.31 6.62 18.74
N GLU A 431 -14.47 6.80 18.09
CA GLU A 431 -15.14 5.74 17.32
C GLU A 431 -14.22 5.07 16.30
N LEU A 432 -13.18 5.78 15.81
CA LEU A 432 -12.17 5.20 14.94
C LEU A 432 -11.36 4.11 15.66
N ARG A 433 -10.62 4.49 16.71
CA ARG A 433 -9.66 3.61 17.38
C ARG A 433 -10.37 2.61 18.28
N ASP A 434 -11.34 3.10 19.04
CA ASP A 434 -12.13 2.26 19.93
C ASP A 434 -13.08 1.35 19.15
N GLY A 435 -13.68 1.82 18.05
CA GLY A 435 -14.58 1.00 17.24
C GLY A 435 -13.86 -0.15 16.53
N GLN A 436 -12.64 0.07 16.03
CA GLN A 436 -11.84 -1.00 15.44
C GLN A 436 -11.46 -2.07 16.48
N ARG A 437 -10.99 -1.63 17.65
CA ARG A 437 -10.70 -2.52 18.78
C ARG A 437 -11.94 -3.26 19.26
N GLU A 438 -13.08 -2.58 19.41
CA GLU A 438 -14.37 -3.14 19.82
C GLU A 438 -14.86 -4.19 18.80
N LEU A 439 -14.73 -3.93 17.49
CA LEU A 439 -15.00 -4.92 16.45
C LEU A 439 -14.12 -6.15 16.64
N LEU A 440 -12.80 -5.95 16.76
CA LEU A 440 -11.86 -7.04 16.90
C LEU A 440 -12.11 -7.88 18.13
N GLU A 441 -12.33 -7.25 19.27
CA GLU A 441 -12.61 -7.92 20.54
C GLU A 441 -13.90 -8.76 20.41
N ARG A 442 -14.95 -8.19 19.82
CA ARG A 442 -16.23 -8.87 19.61
C ARG A 442 -16.09 -10.08 18.67
N GLU A 443 -15.47 -9.88 17.51
CA GLU A 443 -15.33 -10.94 16.50
C GLU A 443 -14.33 -12.00 16.95
N SER A 444 -13.26 -11.64 17.65
CA SER A 444 -12.32 -12.58 18.26
C SER A 444 -13.05 -13.50 19.25
N ARG A 445 -13.86 -12.94 20.15
CA ARG A 445 -14.68 -13.74 21.08
C ARG A 445 -15.68 -14.63 20.35
N ARG A 446 -16.37 -14.11 19.32
CA ARG A 446 -17.33 -14.88 18.52
C ARG A 446 -16.67 -16.07 17.82
N LEU A 447 -15.44 -15.89 17.33
CA LEU A 447 -14.72 -16.87 16.51
C LEU A 447 -13.84 -17.83 17.34
N GLY A 448 -13.70 -17.58 18.64
CA GLY A 448 -12.90 -18.41 19.56
C GLY A 448 -11.42 -18.04 19.58
N PHE A 449 -11.05 -16.83 19.18
CA PHE A 449 -9.70 -16.32 19.32
C PHE A 449 -9.46 -15.73 20.71
N TYR A 450 -8.23 -15.83 21.17
CA TYR A 450 -7.76 -15.07 22.31
C TYR A 450 -7.51 -13.63 21.87
N PHE A 451 -7.96 -12.67 22.67
CA PHE A 451 -7.79 -11.25 22.39
C PHE A 451 -6.95 -10.57 23.47
N LEU A 452 -5.84 -9.97 23.07
CA LEU A 452 -4.95 -9.21 23.94
C LEU A 452 -5.03 -7.71 23.61
N ASN A 453 -5.50 -6.94 24.59
CA ASN A 453 -5.36 -5.49 24.57
C ASN A 453 -4.02 -5.09 25.21
N THR A 454 -3.08 -4.62 24.40
CA THR A 454 -1.73 -4.20 24.87
C THR A 454 -1.73 -2.83 25.57
N TYR A 455 -2.80 -2.04 25.42
CA TYR A 455 -2.89 -0.68 25.94
C TYR A 455 -2.51 -0.49 27.43
N PRO A 456 -2.97 -1.35 28.38
CA PRO A 456 -2.62 -1.19 29.78
C PRO A 456 -1.12 -1.24 30.06
N TYR A 457 -0.34 -1.95 29.25
CA TYR A 457 1.11 -2.06 29.40
C TYR A 457 1.81 -0.74 29.07
N PHE A 458 1.39 -0.05 28.01
CA PHE A 458 1.89 1.28 27.65
C PHE A 458 1.52 2.32 28.71
N MET A 459 0.30 2.28 29.22
CA MET A 459 -0.13 3.20 30.29
C MET A 459 0.62 2.96 31.60
N ASN A 460 0.90 1.70 31.94
CA ASN A 460 1.73 1.38 33.09
C ASN A 460 3.14 1.94 32.93
N TYR A 461 3.74 1.82 31.75
CA TYR A 461 5.04 2.43 31.45
C TYR A 461 5.02 3.96 31.65
N LEU A 462 4.02 4.65 31.11
CA LEU A 462 3.89 6.12 31.26
C LEU A 462 3.66 6.54 32.71
N LYS A 463 2.89 5.77 33.50
CA LYS A 463 2.70 6.04 34.94
C LYS A 463 4.02 5.94 35.71
N GLN A 464 4.89 5.01 35.33
CA GLN A 464 6.21 4.82 35.95
C GLN A 464 7.25 5.82 35.44
N HIS A 465 7.03 6.42 34.27
CA HIS A 465 7.94 7.36 33.61
C HIS A 465 7.19 8.64 33.21
N PRO A 466 6.78 9.49 34.17
CA PRO A 466 5.94 10.66 33.89
C PRO A 466 6.57 11.65 32.90
N ASP A 467 7.90 11.73 32.81
CA ASP A 467 8.59 12.59 31.84
C ASP A 467 8.44 12.10 30.38
N ALA A 468 8.11 10.82 30.19
CA ALA A 468 7.94 10.19 28.89
C ALA A 468 6.71 10.72 28.12
N SER A 469 5.66 11.19 28.81
CA SER A 469 4.43 11.64 28.14
C SER A 469 4.59 12.94 27.33
N SER A 470 5.74 13.62 27.46
CA SER A 470 6.04 14.87 26.76
C SER A 470 6.70 14.71 25.37
N ARG A 471 7.09 13.48 24.99
CA ARG A 471 7.86 13.15 23.77
C ARG A 471 7.21 12.00 22.99
N PRO A 472 7.54 11.80 21.70
CA PRO A 472 7.14 10.60 20.96
C PRO A 472 7.95 9.38 21.46
N VAL A 473 7.59 8.85 22.62
CA VAL A 473 8.41 7.83 23.32
C VAL A 473 8.27 6.43 22.74
N PHE A 474 7.13 6.11 22.14
CA PHE A 474 6.86 4.78 21.58
C PHE A 474 7.02 4.71 20.06
N ALA A 475 7.33 5.83 19.41
CA ALA A 475 7.41 5.94 17.96
C ALA A 475 8.88 5.94 17.48
N VAL A 476 9.12 5.45 16.26
CA VAL A 476 10.44 5.48 15.61
C VAL A 476 10.96 6.91 15.53
N SER A 477 10.08 7.88 15.24
CA SER A 477 10.42 9.30 15.30
C SER A 477 9.18 10.17 15.53
N ALA A 478 9.36 11.49 15.62
CA ALA A 478 8.24 12.43 15.69
C ALA A 478 7.35 12.43 14.42
N VAL A 479 7.88 11.95 13.29
CA VAL A 479 7.19 11.94 11.98
C VAL A 479 6.83 10.54 11.51
N ASP A 480 7.38 9.51 12.17
CA ASP A 480 7.13 8.10 11.88
C ASP A 480 6.54 7.43 13.13
N GLY A 481 5.22 7.27 13.12
CA GLY A 481 4.45 6.68 14.21
C GLY A 481 4.50 5.16 14.32
N HIS A 482 5.39 4.48 13.58
CA HIS A 482 5.64 3.04 13.79
C HIS A 482 6.25 2.79 15.18
N PRO A 483 5.98 1.62 15.80
CA PRO A 483 6.54 1.28 17.10
C PRO A 483 8.07 1.23 17.05
N ASN A 484 8.74 1.90 18.00
CA ASN A 484 10.19 1.77 18.17
C ASN A 484 10.56 0.54 19.03
N THR A 485 11.86 0.34 19.27
CA THR A 485 12.38 -0.77 20.10
C THR A 485 11.69 -0.87 21.48
N LEU A 486 11.42 0.27 22.14
CA LEU A 486 10.73 0.26 23.44
C LEU A 486 9.29 -0.25 23.30
N ALA A 487 8.54 0.25 22.31
CA ALA A 487 7.18 -0.21 22.06
C ALA A 487 7.13 -1.70 21.70
N HIS A 488 8.07 -2.19 20.89
CA HIS A 488 8.23 -3.61 20.59
C HIS A 488 8.52 -4.45 21.84
N SER A 489 9.36 -3.97 22.74
CA SER A 489 9.65 -4.63 24.01
C SER A 489 8.43 -4.70 24.93
N ILE A 490 7.64 -3.62 25.02
CA ILE A 490 6.38 -3.58 25.78
C ILE A 490 5.35 -4.57 25.19
N ASN A 491 5.20 -4.60 23.87
CA ASN A 491 4.33 -5.57 23.19
C ASN A 491 4.78 -7.01 23.42
N ALA A 492 6.08 -7.28 23.36
CA ALA A 492 6.64 -8.60 23.64
C ALA A 492 6.39 -9.04 25.08
N GLN A 493 6.49 -8.12 26.06
CA GLN A 493 6.14 -8.39 27.46
C GLN A 493 4.64 -8.70 27.60
N ALA A 494 3.78 -7.89 26.98
CA ALA A 494 2.34 -8.10 27.02
C ALA A 494 1.94 -9.47 26.44
N LEU A 495 2.54 -9.84 25.31
CA LEU A 495 2.35 -11.16 24.70
C LEU A 495 2.84 -12.27 25.64
N PHE A 496 4.05 -12.17 26.17
CA PHE A 496 4.61 -13.18 27.07
C PHE A 496 3.69 -13.43 28.28
N ASP A 497 3.33 -12.36 29.00
CA ASP A 497 2.47 -12.46 30.19
C ASP A 497 1.11 -13.07 29.85
N TYR A 498 0.53 -12.66 28.72
CA TYR A 498 -0.76 -13.14 28.29
C TYR A 498 -0.72 -14.62 27.89
N LEU A 499 0.32 -15.07 27.18
CA LEU A 499 0.50 -16.46 26.79
C LEU A 499 0.68 -17.37 28.01
N VAL A 500 1.44 -16.93 29.02
CA VAL A 500 1.62 -17.63 30.29
C VAL A 500 0.30 -17.69 31.06
N ALA A 501 -0.37 -16.54 31.25
CA ALA A 501 -1.59 -16.45 32.04
C ALA A 501 -2.74 -17.29 31.47
N ASN A 502 -2.83 -17.40 30.15
CA ASN A 502 -3.86 -18.19 29.46
C ASN A 502 -3.44 -19.64 29.19
N GLN A 503 -2.28 -20.09 29.70
CA GLN A 503 -1.78 -21.46 29.53
C GLN A 503 -1.68 -21.87 28.05
N LEU A 504 -1.28 -20.93 27.19
CA LEU A 504 -1.07 -21.16 25.75
C LEU A 504 0.34 -21.66 25.43
N LEU A 505 1.16 -21.76 26.45
CA LEU A 505 2.48 -22.36 26.45
C LEU A 505 2.35 -23.73 27.15
N PRO A 506 3.22 -24.70 26.84
CA PRO A 506 3.26 -25.99 27.52
C PRO A 506 3.46 -25.79 29.02
N SER A 507 2.90 -26.70 29.79
CA SER A 507 3.21 -26.81 31.21
C SER A 507 4.53 -27.55 31.39
N ASP A 508 5.65 -26.84 31.41
CA ASP A 508 6.93 -27.41 31.85
C ASP A 508 7.04 -27.39 33.39
N LYS A 509 5.98 -27.77 34.12
CA LYS A 509 6.15 -28.14 35.52
C LYS A 509 6.76 -29.55 35.51
N PRO A 510 7.97 -29.77 36.04
CA PRO A 510 8.44 -31.13 36.28
C PRO A 510 7.37 -31.84 37.12
N SER A 511 6.96 -33.03 36.67
CA SER A 511 6.14 -33.91 37.49
C SER A 511 6.85 -34.07 38.84
N LYS A 512 6.14 -33.90 39.95
CA LYS A 512 6.69 -34.13 41.29
C LYS A 512 6.86 -35.63 41.60
N ASP A 513 6.64 -36.51 40.63
CA ASP A 513 6.55 -37.96 40.84
C ASP A 513 7.74 -38.76 40.29
N ASP A 514 8.84 -38.11 39.91
CA ASP A 514 10.11 -38.79 39.63
C ASP A 514 11.19 -38.41 40.66
N HIS A 515 11.05 -38.92 41.89
CA HIS A 515 12.14 -39.07 42.86
C HIS A 515 11.96 -40.31 43.72
#